data_AF-L1PMS7-F1
#
_entry.id   AF-L1PMS7-F1
#
_cell.length_a   1.000
_cell.length_b   1.000
_cell.length_c   1.000
_cell.angle_alpha   90.00
_cell.angle_beta   90.00
_cell.angle_gamma   90.00
#
_symmetry.space_group_name_H-M   'P 1'
#
loop_
_entity.id
_entity.type
_entity.pdbx_description
1 polymer ?
#
loop_
_entity_poly.entity_id
_entity_poly.type
_entity_poly.pdbx_seq_one_letter_code
_entity_poly.pdbx_strand_id
1 'polypeptide(L)'
;MQIEQLLYLLGHPSDLFGLIGLINEEGTWAIKGNTVSGVFLTIIWVIEFLVIVIMGIVASVGRAKEPFNELADEWFKEEELPAFSYIENVSDFKQQAEQGNWEQLFTVIQRGDKGTNHSVFTLYTSANEYYLSVSKATAKKNKKDKIEFDTEDFIKYLSIDKTVYDLLKSKI
;
A
#
# COMPACT_ATOMS: atom_id res chain seq x y z
N MET A 1 7.21 -40.59 -1.76
CA MET A 1 7.65 -40.69 -3.17
C MET A 1 7.47 -39.37 -3.92
N GLN A 2 6.30 -38.73 -3.91
CA GLN A 2 6.07 -37.45 -4.63
C GLN A 2 6.87 -36.24 -4.10
N ILE A 3 7.06 -36.12 -2.78
CA ILE A 3 7.83 -35.01 -2.18
C ILE A 3 9.34 -35.14 -2.49
N GLU A 4 9.89 -36.36 -2.44
CA GLU A 4 11.30 -36.62 -2.80
C GLU A 4 11.61 -36.21 -4.25
N GLN A 5 10.69 -36.48 -5.17
CA GLN A 5 10.82 -36.07 -6.57
C GLN A 5 10.75 -34.54 -6.72
N LEU A 6 9.86 -33.89 -5.98
CA LEU A 6 9.77 -32.43 -5.96
C LEU A 6 11.08 -31.80 -5.48
N LEU A 7 11.61 -32.29 -4.35
CA LEU A 7 12.88 -31.80 -3.79
C LEU A 7 14.07 -32.07 -4.73
N TYR A 8 14.10 -33.24 -5.38
CA TYR A 8 15.09 -33.56 -6.40
C TYR A 8 15.06 -32.55 -7.56
N LEU A 9 13.88 -32.27 -8.13
CA LEU A 9 13.73 -31.34 -9.25
C LEU A 9 14.04 -29.90 -8.87
N LEU A 10 13.75 -29.48 -7.63
CA LEU A 10 14.15 -28.18 -7.11
C LEU A 10 15.68 -28.04 -7.01
N GLY A 11 16.39 -29.13 -6.68
CA GLY A 11 17.85 -29.16 -6.64
C GLY A 11 18.54 -29.33 -8.00
N HIS A 12 17.81 -29.78 -9.03
CA HIS A 12 18.35 -30.08 -10.36
C HIS A 12 17.57 -29.30 -11.43
N PRO A 13 17.84 -27.98 -11.57
CA PRO A 13 17.07 -27.12 -12.48
C PRO A 13 17.16 -27.55 -13.95
N SER A 14 18.27 -28.18 -14.37
CA SER A 14 18.40 -28.74 -15.73
C SER A 14 17.32 -29.78 -16.04
N ASP A 15 17.08 -30.68 -15.09
CA ASP A 15 16.15 -31.80 -15.25
C ASP A 15 14.71 -31.28 -15.22
N LEU A 16 14.45 -30.30 -14.35
CA LEU A 16 13.18 -29.58 -14.30
C LEU A 16 12.86 -28.89 -15.63
N PHE A 17 13.80 -28.13 -16.20
CA PHE A 17 13.60 -27.49 -17.50
C PHE A 17 13.46 -28.50 -18.64
N GLY A 18 14.16 -29.65 -18.57
CA GLY A 18 13.97 -30.77 -19.49
C GLY A 18 12.54 -31.31 -19.45
N LEU A 19 11.98 -31.52 -18.26
CA LEU A 19 10.58 -31.95 -18.09
C LEU A 19 9.59 -30.90 -18.59
N ILE A 20 9.82 -29.62 -18.31
CA ILE A 20 8.99 -28.52 -18.83
C ILE A 20 9.01 -28.52 -20.36
N GLY A 21 10.18 -28.76 -20.98
CA GLY A 21 10.33 -28.91 -22.42
C GLY A 21 9.50 -30.07 -22.99
N LEU A 22 9.59 -31.25 -22.37
CA LEU A 22 8.80 -32.43 -22.79
C LEU A 22 7.29 -32.17 -22.68
N ILE A 23 6.84 -31.53 -21.60
CA ILE A 23 5.44 -31.12 -21.44
C ILE A 23 5.05 -30.10 -22.51
N ASN A 24 5.96 -29.21 -22.88
CA ASN A 24 5.72 -28.21 -23.92
C ASN A 24 5.56 -28.85 -25.30
N GLU A 25 6.36 -29.86 -25.62
CA GLU A 25 6.31 -30.57 -26.90
C GLU A 25 5.03 -31.41 -27.05
N GLU A 26 4.71 -32.22 -26.05
CA GLU A 26 3.54 -33.12 -26.10
C GLU A 26 2.22 -32.37 -25.85
N GLY A 27 2.26 -31.31 -25.04
CA GLY A 27 1.08 -30.62 -24.56
C GLY A 27 0.31 -31.45 -23.52
N THR A 28 -0.38 -30.79 -22.60
CA THR A 28 -1.10 -31.46 -21.50
C THR A 28 -2.61 -31.28 -21.53
N TRP A 29 -3.10 -30.38 -22.39
CA TRP A 29 -4.51 -30.06 -22.52
C TRP A 29 -4.80 -29.56 -23.94
N ALA A 30 -6.08 -29.55 -24.32
CA ALA A 30 -6.50 -29.25 -25.70
C ALA A 30 -7.63 -28.22 -25.73
N ILE A 31 -7.66 -27.38 -26.76
CA ILE A 31 -8.78 -26.47 -27.06
C ILE A 31 -9.50 -27.00 -28.29
N LYS A 32 -10.80 -27.31 -28.15
CA LYS A 32 -11.65 -27.82 -29.25
C LYS A 32 -11.05 -29.05 -29.96
N GLY A 33 -10.36 -29.90 -29.21
CA GLY A 33 -9.73 -31.12 -29.72
C GLY A 33 -8.31 -30.94 -30.26
N ASN A 34 -7.80 -29.71 -30.37
CA ASN A 34 -6.40 -29.46 -30.75
C ASN A 34 -5.54 -29.33 -29.50
N THR A 35 -4.57 -30.22 -29.35
CA THR A 35 -3.61 -30.18 -28.25
C THR A 35 -2.81 -28.87 -28.29
N VAL A 36 -2.72 -28.21 -27.15
CA VAL A 36 -1.97 -26.97 -26.99
C VAL A 36 -0.54 -27.33 -26.59
N SER A 37 0.41 -27.04 -27.48
CA SER A 37 1.82 -27.33 -27.32
C SER A 37 2.69 -26.22 -27.93
N GLY A 38 4.00 -26.32 -27.72
CA GLY A 38 5.00 -25.45 -28.33
C GLY A 38 4.93 -23.99 -27.85
N VAL A 39 5.26 -23.08 -28.76
CA VAL A 39 5.33 -21.64 -28.52
C VAL A 39 4.01 -21.09 -27.95
N PHE A 40 2.86 -21.59 -28.40
CA PHE A 40 1.57 -21.12 -27.91
C PHE A 40 1.36 -21.45 -26.43
N LEU A 41 1.72 -22.67 -26.00
CA LEU A 41 1.67 -23.07 -24.59
C LEU A 41 2.66 -22.24 -23.75
N THR A 42 3.87 -21.98 -24.27
CA THR A 42 4.87 -21.15 -23.57
C THR A 42 4.37 -19.73 -23.33
N ILE A 43 3.69 -19.12 -24.30
CA ILE A 43 3.13 -17.77 -24.15
C ILE A 43 2.09 -17.74 -23.01
N ILE A 44 1.22 -18.75 -22.94
CA ILE A 44 0.21 -18.85 -21.88
C ILE A 44 0.89 -18.94 -20.52
N TRP A 45 1.88 -19.83 -20.38
CA TRP A 45 2.63 -19.97 -19.12
C TRP A 45 3.35 -18.68 -18.70
N VAL A 46 3.92 -17.93 -19.65
CA VAL A 46 4.54 -16.63 -19.33
C VAL A 46 3.48 -15.64 -18.84
N ILE A 47 2.31 -15.58 -19.46
CA ILE A 47 1.22 -14.71 -19.01
C ILE A 47 0.75 -15.11 -17.61
N GLU A 48 0.55 -16.41 -17.37
CA GLU A 48 0.14 -16.92 -16.06
C GLU A 48 1.19 -16.59 -14.98
N PHE A 49 2.46 -16.82 -15.27
CA PHE A 49 3.56 -16.45 -14.38
C PHE A 49 3.54 -14.96 -14.05
N LEU A 50 3.37 -14.10 -15.06
CA LEU A 50 3.27 -12.65 -14.84
C LEU A 50 2.07 -12.29 -13.99
N VAL A 51 0.90 -12.88 -14.24
CA VAL A 51 -0.31 -12.65 -13.45
C VAL A 51 -0.09 -13.04 -11.98
N ILE A 52 0.50 -14.21 -11.72
CA ILE A 52 0.80 -14.67 -10.35
C ILE A 52 1.78 -13.71 -9.66
N VAL A 53 2.89 -13.35 -10.34
CA VAL A 53 3.90 -12.45 -9.78
C VAL A 53 3.33 -11.06 -9.52
N ILE A 54 2.61 -10.48 -10.47
CA ILE A 54 2.00 -9.15 -10.34
C ILE A 54 0.96 -9.15 -9.22
N MET A 55 0.09 -10.16 -9.14
CA MET A 55 -0.88 -10.24 -8.05
C MET A 55 -0.20 -10.36 -6.68
N GLY A 56 0.87 -11.15 -6.58
CA GLY A 56 1.66 -11.25 -5.35
C GLY A 56 2.26 -9.91 -4.94
N ILE A 57 2.86 -9.17 -5.88
CA ILE A 57 3.42 -7.84 -5.63
C ILE A 57 2.31 -6.86 -5.24
N VAL A 58 1.22 -6.77 -6.00
CA VAL A 58 0.12 -5.82 -5.74
C VAL A 58 -0.54 -6.09 -4.39
N ALA A 59 -0.79 -7.36 -4.06
CA ALA A 59 -1.34 -7.75 -2.76
C ALA A 59 -0.42 -7.33 -1.59
N SER A 60 0.89 -7.41 -1.80
CA SER A 60 1.89 -7.08 -0.78
C SER A 60 2.09 -5.56 -0.64
N VAL A 61 2.10 -4.81 -1.73
CA VAL A 61 2.35 -3.34 -1.73
C VAL A 61 1.26 -2.58 -0.98
N GLY A 62 0.01 -3.07 -0.98
CA GLY A 62 -1.07 -2.46 -0.21
C GLY A 62 -0.85 -2.56 1.30
N ARG A 63 -0.45 -3.75 1.78
CA ARG A 63 -0.23 -4.06 3.20
C ARG A 63 1.11 -3.56 3.72
N ALA A 64 2.16 -3.53 2.89
CA ALA A 64 3.50 -3.07 3.28
C ALA A 64 3.57 -1.57 3.60
N LYS A 65 2.51 -0.81 3.32
CA LYS A 65 2.42 0.60 3.69
C LYS A 65 1.91 0.78 5.12
N GLU A 66 1.21 -0.18 5.70
CA GLU A 66 0.70 -0.06 7.06
C GLU A 66 1.85 -0.35 8.06
N PRO A 67 2.03 0.44 9.13
CA PRO A 67 3.01 0.11 10.16
C PRO A 67 2.55 -1.16 10.90
N PHE A 68 3.51 -2.00 11.28
CA PHE A 68 3.27 -3.23 12.03
C PHE A 68 3.84 -3.09 13.44
N ASN A 69 3.07 -3.49 14.46
CA ASN A 69 3.53 -3.54 15.83
C ASN A 69 4.13 -4.92 16.12
N GLU A 70 5.47 -5.01 16.22
CA GLU A 70 6.16 -6.27 16.50
C GLU A 70 5.87 -6.83 17.90
N LEU A 71 5.54 -5.97 18.88
CA LEU A 71 5.28 -6.39 20.26
C LEU A 71 3.86 -6.92 20.45
N ALA A 72 2.91 -6.32 19.75
CA ALA A 72 1.50 -6.70 19.81
C ALA A 72 1.10 -7.71 18.72
N ASP A 73 2.02 -8.02 17.79
CA ASP A 73 1.81 -8.92 16.63
C ASP A 73 0.56 -8.52 15.81
N GLU A 74 0.35 -7.21 15.66
CA GLU A 74 -0.82 -6.66 14.96
C GLU A 74 -0.44 -5.47 14.08
N TRP A 75 -1.21 -5.27 13.01
CA TRP A 75 -1.14 -4.06 12.20
C TRP A 75 -1.81 -2.91 12.93
N PHE A 76 -1.26 -1.70 12.76
CA PHE A 76 -1.87 -0.52 13.36
C PHE A 76 -3.27 -0.26 12.79
N LYS A 77 -4.20 0.11 13.66
CA LYS A 77 -5.55 0.53 13.26
C LYS A 77 -5.47 1.94 12.70
N GLU A 78 -5.77 2.06 11.42
CA GLU A 78 -5.81 3.32 10.68
C GLU A 78 -7.17 4.00 10.85
N GLU A 79 -7.16 5.29 11.21
CA GLU A 79 -8.33 6.14 11.32
C GLU A 79 -8.06 7.48 10.64
N GLU A 80 -8.69 7.69 9.47
CA GLU A 80 -8.63 8.95 8.75
C GLU A 80 -9.60 9.96 9.39
N LEU A 81 -9.07 11.13 9.76
CA LEU A 81 -9.84 12.22 10.34
C LEU A 81 -10.56 13.05 9.26
N PRO A 82 -11.58 13.86 9.64
CA PRO A 82 -12.21 14.80 8.72
C PRO A 82 -11.22 15.77 8.07
N ALA A 83 -11.63 16.39 6.97
CA ALA A 83 -10.80 17.40 6.30
C ALA A 83 -10.53 18.59 7.22
N PHE A 84 -9.26 18.98 7.31
CA PHE A 84 -8.79 20.16 8.03
C PHE A 84 -8.38 21.25 7.04
N SER A 85 -8.26 22.48 7.54
CA SER A 85 -7.79 23.65 6.80
C SER A 85 -6.46 23.37 6.12
N TYR A 86 -6.30 23.87 4.88
CA TYR A 86 -5.08 23.70 4.11
C TYR A 86 -3.87 24.28 4.82
N ILE A 87 -2.81 23.48 4.96
CA ILE A 87 -1.54 23.91 5.53
C ILE A 87 -0.69 24.53 4.42
N GLU A 88 -0.59 25.86 4.40
CA GLU A 88 0.21 26.59 3.40
C GLU A 88 1.72 26.37 3.61
N ASN A 89 2.20 26.47 4.86
CA ASN A 89 3.61 26.30 5.19
C ASN A 89 3.89 24.90 5.72
N VAL A 90 3.99 23.95 4.79
CA VAL A 90 4.24 22.54 5.06
C VAL A 90 5.56 22.30 5.83
N SER A 91 6.61 23.07 5.50
CA SER A 91 7.93 22.90 6.13
C SER A 91 7.92 23.33 7.59
N ASP A 92 7.32 24.48 7.89
CA ASP A 92 7.19 24.97 9.26
C ASP A 92 6.29 24.05 10.09
N PHE A 93 5.13 23.65 9.54
CA PHE A 93 4.23 22.71 10.20
C PHE A 93 4.93 21.40 10.56
N LYS A 94 5.68 20.82 9.59
CA LYS A 94 6.44 19.59 9.81
C LYS A 94 7.48 19.77 10.91
N GLN A 95 8.24 20.85 10.89
CA GLN A 95 9.26 21.13 11.89
C GLN A 95 8.65 21.28 13.29
N GLN A 96 7.55 22.02 13.42
CA GLN A 96 6.86 22.19 14.71
C GLN A 96 6.28 20.86 15.23
N ALA A 97 5.77 20.02 14.34
CA ALA A 97 5.23 18.71 14.67
C ALA A 97 6.32 17.76 15.18
N GLU A 98 7.47 17.72 14.50
CA GLU A 98 8.65 16.93 14.89
C GLU A 98 9.28 17.44 16.21
N GLN A 99 9.15 18.73 16.51
CA GLN A 99 9.59 19.33 17.78
C GLN A 99 8.60 19.14 18.93
N GLY A 100 7.41 18.56 18.68
CA GLY A 100 6.40 18.33 19.70
C GLY A 100 5.58 19.56 20.08
N ASN A 101 5.64 20.65 19.31
CA ASN A 101 4.93 21.92 19.59
C ASN A 101 3.43 21.86 19.17
N TRP A 102 2.74 20.78 19.57
CA TRP A 102 1.38 20.47 19.17
C TRP A 102 0.33 21.47 19.67
N GLU A 103 0.57 22.12 20.81
CA GLU A 103 -0.34 23.16 21.33
C GLU A 103 -0.47 24.34 20.35
N GLN A 104 0.65 24.75 19.73
CA GLN A 104 0.66 25.83 18.75
C GLN A 104 -0.01 25.38 17.45
N LEU A 105 0.29 24.17 17.00
CA LEU A 105 -0.31 23.60 15.78
C LEU A 105 -1.82 23.42 15.93
N PHE A 106 -2.32 23.09 17.12
CA PHE A 106 -3.74 22.93 17.37
C PHE A 106 -4.56 24.21 17.14
N THR A 107 -3.93 25.38 17.31
CA THR A 107 -4.60 26.68 17.06
C THR A 107 -4.81 26.95 15.57
N VAL A 108 -3.91 26.44 14.72
CA VAL A 108 -3.97 26.62 13.26
C VAL A 108 -4.77 25.53 12.57
N ILE A 109 -4.89 24.34 13.18
CA ILE A 109 -5.70 23.24 12.66
C ILE A 109 -7.18 23.56 12.88
N GLN A 110 -7.91 23.87 11.80
CA GLN A 110 -9.35 24.11 11.83
C GLN A 110 -10.07 23.15 10.89
N ARG A 111 -11.37 22.91 11.08
CA ARG A 111 -12.15 22.12 10.12
C ARG A 111 -12.11 22.78 8.75
N GLY A 112 -11.73 22.02 7.74
CA GLY A 112 -11.71 22.44 6.35
C GLY A 112 -12.96 21.97 5.59
N ASP A 113 -13.03 22.36 4.33
CA ASP A 113 -14.04 21.87 3.38
C ASP A 113 -13.41 20.83 2.45
N LYS A 114 -14.08 19.69 2.28
CA LYS A 114 -13.67 18.64 1.34
C LYS A 114 -13.75 19.08 -0.13
N GLY A 115 -14.44 20.18 -0.42
CA GLY A 115 -14.58 20.75 -1.77
C GLY A 115 -13.44 21.65 -2.22
N THR A 116 -12.55 22.06 -1.33
CA THR A 116 -11.41 22.96 -1.61
C THR A 116 -10.10 22.33 -1.18
N ASN A 117 -8.98 23.04 -1.33
CA ASN A 117 -7.70 22.58 -0.80
C ASN A 117 -7.82 22.35 0.71
N HIS A 118 -7.41 21.17 1.17
CA HIS A 118 -7.52 20.78 2.57
C HIS A 118 -6.35 19.88 2.97
N SER A 119 -6.23 19.64 4.27
CA SER A 119 -5.27 18.70 4.84
C SER A 119 -6.00 17.52 5.46
N VAL A 120 -5.45 16.32 5.29
CA VAL A 120 -6.00 15.08 5.85
C VAL A 120 -5.00 14.53 6.86
N PHE A 121 -5.53 14.18 8.03
CA PHE A 121 -4.75 13.65 9.14
C PHE A 121 -5.17 12.19 9.31
N THR A 122 -4.21 11.28 9.28
CA THR A 122 -4.43 9.86 9.45
C THR A 122 -3.75 9.40 10.71
N LEU A 123 -4.53 8.91 11.66
CA LEU A 123 -4.05 8.40 12.93
C LEU A 123 -3.87 6.89 12.86
N TYR A 124 -2.82 6.40 13.49
CA TYR A 124 -2.51 4.98 13.61
C TYR A 124 -2.39 4.64 15.09
N THR A 125 -3.07 3.59 15.55
CA THR A 125 -2.97 3.12 16.94
C THR A 125 -2.82 1.61 17.04
N SER A 126 -1.90 1.15 17.87
CA SER A 126 -1.75 -0.23 18.28
C SER A 126 -1.17 -0.26 19.70
N ALA A 127 -1.76 -1.07 20.57
CA ALA A 127 -1.42 -1.14 22.00
C ALA A 127 -1.24 0.27 22.65
N ASN A 128 0.00 0.68 22.90
CA ASN A 128 0.37 1.96 23.52
C ASN A 128 1.18 2.89 22.59
N GLU A 129 1.25 2.55 21.30
CA GLU A 129 1.94 3.34 20.29
C GLU A 129 0.94 4.08 19.40
N TYR A 130 1.29 5.32 19.08
CA TYR A 130 0.45 6.21 18.30
C TYR A 130 1.30 6.90 17.24
N TYR A 131 0.84 6.84 15.99
CA TYR A 131 1.48 7.55 14.89
C TYR A 131 0.48 8.45 14.17
N LEU A 132 1.04 9.48 13.53
CA LEU A 132 0.30 10.42 12.70
C LEU A 132 0.97 10.55 11.33
N SER A 133 0.15 10.47 10.29
CA SER A 133 0.50 10.92 8.94
C SER A 133 -0.36 12.12 8.56
N VAL A 134 0.23 13.08 7.86
CA VAL A 134 -0.47 14.29 7.40
C VAL A 134 -0.20 14.49 5.92
N SER A 135 -1.28 14.65 5.17
CA SER A 135 -1.26 14.86 3.73
C SER A 135 -1.97 16.15 3.35
N LYS A 136 -1.55 16.74 2.23
CA LYS A 136 -2.23 17.88 1.60
C LYS A 136 -3.01 17.36 0.41
N ALA A 137 -4.29 17.71 0.34
CA ALA A 137 -5.16 17.45 -0.80
C ALA A 137 -5.35 18.76 -1.58
N THR A 138 -4.79 18.81 -2.80
CA THR A 138 -4.89 19.99 -3.67
C THR A 138 -5.89 19.73 -4.78
N ALA A 139 -6.91 20.58 -4.91
CA ALA A 139 -7.91 20.48 -5.95
C ALA A 139 -7.29 20.78 -7.32
N LYS A 140 -7.29 19.81 -8.23
CA LYS A 140 -6.95 19.96 -9.64
C LYS A 140 -8.21 19.81 -10.48
N LYS A 141 -8.43 20.75 -11.39
CA LYS A 141 -9.53 20.66 -12.37
C LYS A 141 -9.06 19.80 -13.54
N ASN A 142 -9.65 18.62 -13.73
CA ASN A 142 -9.33 17.75 -14.86
C ASN A 142 -10.00 18.27 -16.15
N LYS A 143 -9.54 17.84 -17.33
CA LYS A 143 -10.03 18.20 -18.68
C LYS A 143 -11.54 17.94 -18.91
N LYS A 144 -12.24 17.33 -17.96
CA LYS A 144 -13.69 17.03 -17.97
C LYS A 144 -14.49 17.84 -16.93
N ASP A 145 -13.94 18.93 -16.40
CA ASP A 145 -14.57 19.79 -15.38
C ASP A 145 -14.92 19.07 -14.06
N LYS A 146 -14.35 17.88 -13.84
CA LYS A 146 -14.37 17.17 -12.55
C LYS A 146 -13.22 17.63 -11.68
N ILE A 147 -13.50 17.87 -10.40
CA ILE A 147 -12.48 18.15 -9.38
C ILE A 147 -11.86 16.81 -8.98
N GLU A 148 -10.55 16.66 -9.21
CA GLU A 148 -9.73 15.57 -8.68
C GLU A 148 -8.77 16.14 -7.64
N PHE A 149 -8.51 15.41 -6.56
CA PHE A 149 -7.58 15.84 -5.53
C PHE A 149 -6.25 15.13 -5.68
N ASP A 150 -5.18 15.91 -5.83
CA ASP A 150 -3.81 15.40 -5.74
C ASP A 150 -3.42 15.38 -4.27
N THR A 151 -3.18 14.19 -3.74
CA THR A 151 -2.85 13.98 -2.32
C THR A 151 -1.36 13.71 -2.18
N GLU A 152 -0.67 14.55 -1.42
CA GLU A 152 0.76 14.40 -1.16
C GLU A 152 1.01 14.36 0.36
N ASP A 153 1.56 13.24 0.83
CA ASP A 153 1.96 13.07 2.23
C ASP A 153 3.25 13.84 2.50
N PHE A 154 3.24 14.72 3.50
CA PHE A 154 4.43 15.47 3.91
C PHE A 154 4.95 15.07 5.31
N ILE A 155 4.08 14.46 6.14
CA ILE A 155 4.45 13.75 7.36
C ILE A 155 3.96 12.30 7.20
N LYS A 156 4.86 11.33 7.44
CA LYS A 156 4.54 9.90 7.43
C LYS A 156 4.99 9.25 8.72
N TYR A 157 4.06 8.61 9.42
CA TYR A 157 4.31 7.82 10.63
C TYR A 157 5.12 8.57 11.69
N LEU A 158 4.77 9.83 11.96
CA LEU A 158 5.37 10.58 13.06
C LEU A 158 4.85 10.02 14.38
N SER A 159 5.76 9.58 15.25
CA SER A 159 5.40 9.13 16.60
C SER A 159 4.80 10.29 17.39
N ILE A 160 3.66 10.07 18.00
CA ILE A 160 2.96 11.06 18.83
C ILE A 160 2.59 10.47 20.19
N ASP A 161 2.44 11.32 21.19
CA ASP A 161 1.94 10.90 22.49
C ASP A 161 0.42 10.73 22.47
N LYS A 162 -0.08 9.93 23.42
CA LYS A 162 -1.52 9.73 23.62
C LYS A 162 -2.29 11.05 23.79
N THR A 163 -1.70 12.03 24.48
CA THR A 163 -2.31 13.36 24.67
C THR A 163 -2.58 14.05 23.33
N VAL A 164 -1.63 13.96 22.37
CA VAL A 164 -1.78 14.55 21.04
C VAL A 164 -2.82 13.78 20.22
N TYR A 165 -2.82 12.46 20.32
CA TYR A 165 -3.82 11.61 19.67
C TYR A 165 -5.24 11.96 20.12
N ASP A 166 -5.47 12.04 21.43
CA ASP A 166 -6.77 12.38 22.02
C ASP A 166 -7.17 13.83 21.67
N LEU A 167 -6.21 14.75 21.63
CA LEU A 167 -6.41 16.15 21.24
C LEU A 167 -6.88 16.25 19.77
N LEU A 168 -6.25 15.54 18.84
CA LEU A 168 -6.66 15.53 17.43
C LEU A 168 -8.04 14.91 17.25
N LYS A 169 -8.35 13.84 17.99
CA LYS A 169 -9.69 13.25 18.01
C LYS A 169 -10.77 14.18 18.55
N SER A 170 -10.45 15.08 19.47
CA SER A 170 -11.45 16.02 20.01
C SER A 170 -11.91 17.09 19.00
N LYS A 171 -11.24 17.23 17.84
CA LYS A 171 -11.63 18.16 16.77
C LYS A 171 -12.55 17.53 15.71
N ILE A 172 -12.81 16.22 15.78
CA ILE A 172 -13.79 15.50 14.94
C ILE A 172 -15.20 15.97 15.27
#